data_AF-A0A1F6VK08-F1
#
_entry.id   AF-A0A1F6VK08-F1
#
_cell.length_a   1.000
_cell.length_b   1.000
_cell.length_c   1.000
_cell.angle_alpha   90.00
_cell.angle_beta   90.00
_cell.angle_gamma   90.00
#
_symmetry.space_group_name_H-M   'P 1'
#
loop_
_entity.id
_entity.type
_entity.pdbx_description
1 polymer ?
#
loop_
_entity_poly.entity_id
_entity_poly.type
_entity_poly.pdbx_seq_one_letter_code
_entity_poly.pdbx_strand_id
1 'polypeptide(L)'
;MAIANQLWVRILSDIILLGSILWAPFWLTMILAIILFFYFENFYEFLAAALLIDLIYGVPEARFAGIILITFIPSLILFFTLKFVKKRLLIYQP
;
A
#
# COMPACT_ATOMS: atom_id res chain seq x y z
N MET A 1 -26.41 1.76 -9.66
CA MET A 1 -26.21 0.52 -8.86
C MET A 1 -24.74 0.05 -8.86
N ALA A 2 -23.98 0.23 -9.95
CA ALA A 2 -22.55 -0.16 -10.01
C ALA A 2 -21.61 0.62 -9.05
N ILE A 3 -21.87 1.91 -8.80
CA ILE A 3 -21.01 2.75 -7.94
C ILE A 3 -21.06 2.30 -6.46
N ALA A 4 -22.25 1.96 -5.96
CA ALA A 4 -22.41 1.48 -4.59
C ALA A 4 -21.64 0.16 -4.36
N ASN A 5 -21.65 -0.73 -5.36
CA ASN A 5 -20.94 -2.00 -5.26
C ASN A 5 -19.41 -1.79 -5.20
N GLN A 6 -18.87 -0.82 -5.94
CA GLN A 6 -17.45 -0.49 -5.86
C GLN A 6 -17.04 0.14 -4.51
N LEU A 7 -17.91 0.95 -3.90
CA LEU A 7 -17.66 1.51 -2.57
C LEU A 7 -17.59 0.41 -1.50
N TRP A 8 -18.50 -0.57 -1.53
CA TRP A 8 -18.46 -1.69 -0.59
C TRP A 8 -17.18 -2.52 -0.74
N VAL A 9 -16.74 -2.78 -1.97
CA VAL A 9 -15.47 -3.49 -2.23
C VAL A 9 -14.25 -2.70 -1.73
N ARG A 10 -14.26 -1.37 -1.84
CA ARG A 10 -13.22 -0.50 -1.28
C ARG A 10 -13.14 -0.64 0.23
N ILE A 11 -14.26 -0.41 0.92
CA ILE A 11 -14.33 -0.48 2.38
C ILE A 11 -13.89 -1.86 2.88
N LEU A 12 -14.33 -2.93 2.23
CA LEU A 12 -13.95 -4.28 2.60
C LEU A 12 -12.45 -4.53 2.38
N SER A 13 -11.89 -4.04 1.28
CA SER A 13 -10.45 -4.13 0.98
C SER A 13 -9.60 -3.37 2.00
N ASP A 14 -10.07 -2.20 2.44
CA ASP A 14 -9.38 -1.40 3.47
C ASP A 14 -9.41 -2.09 4.83
N ILE A 15 -10.55 -2.70 5.20
CA ILE A 15 -10.67 -3.50 6.43
C ILE A 15 -9.70 -4.69 6.38
N ILE A 16 -9.63 -5.40 5.24
CA ILE A 16 -8.69 -6.51 5.05
C ILE A 16 -7.24 -6.03 5.13
N LEU A 17 -6.92 -4.90 4.48
CA LEU A 17 -5.58 -4.32 4.52
C LEU A 17 -5.20 -3.94 5.95
N LEU A 18 -6.05 -3.24 6.68
CA LEU A 18 -5.83 -2.87 8.09
C LEU A 18 -5.68 -4.11 8.97
N GLY A 19 -6.55 -5.12 8.81
CA GLY A 19 -6.42 -6.40 9.51
C GLY A 19 -5.09 -7.08 9.22
N SER A 20 -4.62 -7.05 7.97
CA SER A 20 -3.34 -7.62 7.58
C SER A 20 -2.13 -6.87 8.15
N ILE A 21 -2.23 -5.56 8.44
CA ILE A 21 -1.16 -4.82 9.11
C ILE A 21 -0.95 -5.37 10.52
N LEU A 22 -2.03 -5.71 11.22
CA LEU A 22 -1.98 -6.14 12.62
C LEU A 22 -1.65 -7.63 12.79
N TRP A 23 -2.09 -8.48 11.86
CA TRP A 23 -2.01 -9.94 12.02
C TRP A 23 -1.00 -10.62 11.08
N ALA A 24 -0.66 -9.99 9.94
CA ALA A 24 0.23 -10.59 8.96
C ALA A 24 1.64 -9.99 9.02
N PRO A 25 2.67 -10.72 8.56
CA PRO A 25 4.00 -10.16 8.38
C PRO A 25 3.96 -9.00 7.38
N PHE A 26 4.72 -7.94 7.65
CA PHE A 26 4.71 -6.71 6.85
C PHE A 26 4.89 -6.94 5.34
N TRP A 27 5.70 -7.92 4.94
CA TRP A 27 5.90 -8.29 3.53
C TRP A 27 4.60 -8.70 2.84
N LEU A 28 3.76 -9.48 3.51
CA LEU A 28 2.48 -9.95 2.96
C LEU A 28 1.50 -8.79 2.83
N THR A 29 1.48 -7.92 3.83
CA THR A 29 0.72 -6.67 3.86
C THR A 29 1.08 -5.76 2.68
N MET A 30 2.38 -5.63 2.40
CA MET A 30 2.89 -4.83 1.28
C MET A 30 2.50 -5.42 -0.08
N ILE A 31 2.59 -6.74 -0.26
CA ILE A 31 2.13 -7.39 -1.50
C ILE A 31 0.64 -7.14 -1.72
N LEU A 32 -0.17 -7.30 -0.66
CA LEU A 32 -1.60 -7.03 -0.72
C LEU A 32 -1.89 -5.57 -1.08
N ALA A 33 -1.18 -4.63 -0.48
CA ALA A 33 -1.29 -3.21 -0.78
C ALA A 33 -0.94 -2.88 -2.26
N ILE A 34 0.09 -3.53 -2.83
CA ILE A 34 0.45 -3.37 -4.25
C ILE A 34 -0.69 -3.89 -5.15
N ILE A 35 -1.26 -5.06 -4.85
CA ILE A 35 -2.38 -5.63 -5.62
C ILE A 35 -3.56 -4.66 -5.61
N LEU A 36 -3.94 -4.14 -4.45
CA LEU A 36 -5.03 -3.17 -4.30
C LEU A 36 -4.72 -1.84 -5.03
N PHE A 37 -3.46 -1.41 -5.07
CA PHE A 37 -3.03 -0.23 -5.83
C PHE A 37 -3.26 -0.38 -7.34
N PHE A 38 -3.10 -1.58 -7.90
CA PHE A 38 -3.44 -1.83 -9.31
C PHE A 38 -4.94 -1.96 -9.52
N TYR A 39 -5.65 -2.57 -8.57
CA TYR A 39 -7.10 -2.76 -8.65
C TYR A 39 -7.88 -1.44 -8.59
N PHE A 40 -7.50 -0.52 -7.70
CA PHE A 40 -8.16 0.77 -7.53
C PHE A 40 -7.43 1.89 -8.28
N GLU A 41 -8.16 2.79 -8.94
CA GLU A 41 -7.56 3.88 -9.71
C GLU A 41 -6.70 4.81 -8.84
N ASN A 42 -7.25 5.26 -7.71
CA ASN A 42 -6.55 6.02 -6.68
C ASN A 42 -6.57 5.22 -5.37
N PHE A 43 -5.40 4.79 -4.90
CA PHE A 43 -5.25 4.01 -3.67
C PHE A 43 -4.12 4.60 -2.80
N TYR A 44 -4.43 5.68 -2.08
CA TYR A 44 -3.48 6.36 -1.19
C TYR A 44 -3.28 5.58 0.12
N GLU A 45 -4.19 4.66 0.41
CA GLU A 45 -4.19 3.73 1.54
C GLU A 45 -2.92 2.85 1.53
N PHE A 46 -2.30 2.65 0.36
CA PHE A 46 -0.97 2.05 0.23
C PHE A 46 0.09 2.76 1.08
N LEU A 47 0.16 4.10 0.99
CA LEU A 47 1.14 4.89 1.75
C LEU A 47 0.79 4.93 3.23
N ALA A 48 -0.51 5.00 3.55
CA ALA A 48 -0.99 4.93 4.93
C ALA A 48 -0.61 3.59 5.58
N ALA A 49 -0.78 2.47 4.86
CA ALA A 49 -0.38 1.14 5.34
C ALA A 49 1.12 1.04 5.56
N ALA A 50 1.95 1.51 4.62
CA ALA A 50 3.41 1.51 4.78
C ALA A 50 3.87 2.37 5.98
N LEU A 51 3.21 3.51 6.21
CA LEU A 51 3.48 4.35 7.38
C LEU A 51 3.09 3.66 8.68
N LEU A 52 1.90 3.05 8.72
CA LEU A 52 1.42 2.30 9.87
C LEU A 52 2.31 1.11 10.20
N ILE A 53 2.85 0.42 9.18
CA ILE A 53 3.83 -0.65 9.37
C ILE A 53 5.06 -0.11 10.09
N ASP A 54 5.63 1.02 9.67
CA ASP A 54 6.78 1.61 10.37
C ASP A 54 6.41 2.11 11.78
N LEU A 55 5.19 2.59 12.01
CA LEU A 55 4.75 3.01 13.35
C LEU A 55 4.56 1.84 14.31
N ILE A 56 4.10 0.69 13.81
CA ILE A 56 3.81 -0.50 14.63
C ILE A 56 5.05 -1.38 14.79
N TYR A 57 5.83 -1.54 13.72
CA TYR A 57 6.98 -2.46 13.66
C TYR A 57 8.34 -1.74 13.65
N GLY A 58 8.38 -0.41 13.50
CA GLY A 58 9.61 0.39 13.45
C GLY A 58 10.27 0.51 14.82
N VAL A 59 10.81 -0.59 15.29
CA VAL A 59 11.80 -0.59 16.37
C VAL A 59 13.12 -0.10 15.74
N PRO A 60 13.79 0.91 16.32
CA PRO A 60 15.09 1.34 15.83
C PRO A 60 16.11 0.22 16.07
N GLU A 61 16.36 -0.55 15.02
CA GLU A 61 17.31 -1.64 15.08
C GLU A 61 18.68 -1.20 14.56
N ALA A 62 19.75 -1.67 15.22
CA ALA A 62 21.12 -1.38 14.83
C ALA A 62 21.42 -1.81 13.39
N ARG A 63 20.72 -2.85 12.89
CA ARG A 63 20.81 -3.33 11.49
C ARG A 63 20.33 -2.30 10.44
N PHE A 64 19.57 -1.29 10.85
CA PHE A 64 19.05 -0.25 9.95
C PHE A 64 19.58 1.15 10.31
N ALA A 65 20.73 1.23 10.97
CA ALA A 65 21.37 2.50 11.35
C ALA A 65 20.45 3.42 12.19
N GLY A 66 19.46 2.87 12.89
CA GLY A 66 18.48 3.64 13.67
C GLY A 66 17.40 4.35 12.84
N ILE A 67 17.28 4.05 11.55
CA ILE A 67 16.21 4.58 10.69
C ILE A 67 14.88 3.92 11.10
N ILE A 68 13.88 4.72 11.45
CA ILE A 68 12.56 4.25 11.90
C ILE A 68 11.61 4.04 10.70
N LEU A 69 11.79 4.82 9.61
CA LEU A 69 10.90 4.83 8.43
C LEU A 69 11.41 3.95 7.29
N ILE A 70 11.79 2.70 7.60
CA ILE A 70 12.44 1.80 6.64
C ILE A 70 11.47 1.33 5.56
N THR A 71 10.19 1.15 5.87
CA THR A 71 9.20 0.65 4.92
C THR A 71 8.56 1.80 4.14
N PHE A 72 8.30 2.92 4.80
CA PHE A 72 7.60 4.06 4.24
C PHE A 72 8.42 4.78 3.16
N ILE A 73 9.72 5.02 3.37
CA ILE A 73 10.58 5.69 2.39
C ILE A 73 10.61 4.95 1.03
N PRO A 74 10.95 3.65 0.98
CA PRO A 74 10.94 2.91 -0.29
C PRO A 74 9.52 2.76 -0.83
N SER A 75 8.50 2.63 0.02
CA SER A 75 7.10 2.59 -0.43
C SER A 75 6.68 3.90 -1.10
N LEU A 76 7.16 5.05 -0.63
CA LEU A 76 6.92 6.34 -1.27
C LEU A 76 7.50 6.36 -2.69
N ILE A 77 8.75 5.94 -2.85
CA ILE A 77 9.42 5.84 -4.15
C ILE A 77 8.68 4.85 -5.06
N LEU A 78 8.29 3.69 -4.51
CA LEU A 78 7.54 2.66 -5.22
C LEU A 78 6.18 3.20 -5.68
N PHE A 79 5.45 3.92 -4.84
CA PHE A 79 4.16 4.52 -5.17
C PHE A 79 4.25 5.47 -6.36
N PHE A 80 5.25 6.37 -6.37
CA PHE A 80 5.44 7.28 -7.50
C PHE A 80 5.85 6.52 -8.77
N THR A 81 6.74 5.53 -8.65
CA THR A 81 7.14 4.67 -9.76
C THR A 81 5.94 3.93 -10.35
N LEU A 82 5.14 3.27 -9.52
CA LEU A 82 3.97 2.52 -9.93
C LEU A 82 2.90 3.44 -10.53
N LYS A 83 2.68 4.63 -9.96
CA LYS A 83 1.75 5.62 -10.52
C LYS A 83 2.20 6.10 -11.90
N PHE A 84 3.50 6.32 -12.09
CA PHE A 84 4.07 6.68 -13.38
C PHE A 84 3.92 5.55 -14.41
N VAL A 85 4.25 4.31 -14.01
CA VAL A 85 4.11 3.11 -14.86
C VAL A 85 2.64 2.87 -15.22
N LYS A 86 1.72 2.93 -14.27
CA LYS A 86 0.28 2.76 -14.48
C LYS A 86 -0.26 3.80 -15.46
N LYS A 87 0.17 5.06 -15.34
CA LYS A 87 -0.18 6.12 -16.30
C LYS A 87 0.32 5.80 -17.71
N ARG A 88 1.52 5.23 -17.86
CA ARG A 88 2.09 4.83 -19.16
C ARG A 88 1.42 3.58 -19.75
N LEU A 89 1.04 2.62 -18.91
CA LEU A 89 0.36 1.38 -19.33
C LEU A 89 -1.08 1.65 -19.78
N LEU A 90 -1.80 2.55 -19.12
CA LEU A 90 -3.14 2.97 -19.55
C LEU A 90 -3.14 3.76 -20.87
N ILE A 91 -2.05 4.48 -21.18
CA ILE A 91 -1.87 5.13 -22.50
C ILE A 91 -1.72 4.11 -23.64
N TYR A 92 -1.42 2.84 -23.34
CA TYR A 92 -1.27 1.77 -24.33
C TYR A 92 -2.56 0.95 -24.55
N GLN A 93 -3.65 1.25 -23.84
CA GLN A 93 -4.97 0.73 -24.21
C GLN A 93 -5.67 1.76 -25.10
N PRO A 94 -5.74 1.54 -26.43
CA PRO A 94 -6.52 2.38 -27.36
C PRO A 94 -8.02 2.31 -27.09
#